data_AF-A0A6V8LXF3-F1
#
_entry.id   AF-A0A6V8LXF3-F1
#
_cell.length_a   1.000
_cell.length_b   1.000
_cell.length_c   1.000
_cell.angle_alpha   90.00
_cell.angle_beta   90.00
_cell.angle_gamma   90.00
#
_symmetry.space_group_name_H-M   'P 1'
#
loop_
_entity.id
_entity.type
_entity.pdbx_description
1 polymer ?
#
loop_
_entity_poly.entity_id
_entity_poly.type
_entity_poly.pdbx_seq_one_letter_code
_entity_poly.pdbx_strand_id
1 'polypeptide(L)'
;MTHILHSLAAVPGRTVAIHGAGAYGVRVLADLRRERPDMEISCFLDSFKPSGEFEGLRLVNTGEATSGLLQGIDAVLVASANYEPIGQRLEALGCPRWFILMRSLEDEAVRRDKEVHEATRSLAGETEFHRYFHTLYLWRYRALCREHFGAPAPLPPLPREIPGELREAFAMHGRCEIVHGPVWDKRYPANYPLIYTDAEVDDCLRRIDEGDTSVYGQLDDWMREALERHPVAGAEVAVMGSLSPWYESFCLRHGARPVTMDYNAVVSRTPRIRTMTLAEASQGRALFDHAVSISSFEHDGLGAYGDPLDPDGDLKAMRAMKTLLRPGGLVFFNVPTAWDDMIHFNEYRVYGRHRLPLLLEGFEVLDSWGHDPARLRNAPREVFNPLFVLRNI
;
A
#
# COMPACT_ATOMS: atom_id res chain seq x y z
N MET A 1 -25.54 17.41 -5.33
CA MET A 1 -24.60 18.51 -4.99
C MET A 1 -23.61 17.94 -3.98
N THR A 2 -22.33 17.82 -4.33
CA THR A 2 -21.30 17.25 -3.45
C THR A 2 -20.87 18.26 -2.39
N HIS A 3 -20.79 17.82 -1.13
CA HIS A 3 -20.29 18.64 -0.03
C HIS A 3 -19.00 18.04 0.55
N ILE A 4 -18.00 18.87 0.86
CA ILE A 4 -16.74 18.43 1.46
C ILE A 4 -16.68 18.96 2.89
N LEU A 5 -16.33 18.11 3.86
CA LEU A 5 -16.15 18.51 5.25
C LEU A 5 -14.70 18.36 5.68
N HIS A 6 -14.19 19.39 6.34
CA HIS A 6 -12.82 19.45 6.87
C HIS A 6 -12.75 19.14 8.38
N SER A 7 -13.92 18.85 8.98
CA SER A 7 -14.09 18.44 10.38
C SER A 7 -15.42 17.71 10.54
N LEU A 8 -15.43 16.68 11.38
CA LEU A 8 -16.66 15.97 11.78
C LEU A 8 -17.60 16.87 12.59
N ALA A 9 -17.09 17.94 13.22
CA ALA A 9 -17.91 18.94 13.90
C ALA A 9 -18.87 19.67 12.96
N ALA A 10 -18.52 19.77 11.67
CA ALA A 10 -19.33 20.44 10.67
C ALA A 10 -20.39 19.54 10.01
N VAL A 11 -20.44 18.24 10.36
CA VAL A 11 -21.47 17.34 9.85
C VAL A 11 -22.83 17.78 10.41
N PRO A 12 -23.80 18.17 9.56
CA PRO A 12 -25.11 18.58 10.02
C PRO A 12 -25.97 17.38 10.38
N GLY A 13 -26.96 17.61 11.26
CA GLY A 13 -27.90 16.59 11.67
C GLY A 13 -27.47 15.79 12.89
N ARG A 14 -28.34 14.88 13.30
CA ARG A 14 -28.13 13.96 14.43
C ARG A 14 -28.01 12.51 13.99
N THR A 15 -28.63 12.12 12.88
CA THR A 15 -28.60 10.73 12.43
C THR A 15 -27.87 10.62 11.10
N VAL A 16 -26.77 9.88 11.06
CA VAL A 16 -25.93 9.72 9.87
C VAL A 16 -25.70 8.27 9.50
N ALA A 17 -25.39 8.04 8.22
CA ALA A 17 -24.87 6.76 7.75
C ALA A 17 -23.47 6.92 7.17
N ILE A 18 -22.67 5.86 7.18
CA ILE A 18 -21.32 5.84 6.61
C ILE A 18 -21.35 4.94 5.38
N HIS A 19 -20.97 5.47 4.21
CA HIS A 19 -20.83 4.68 2.99
C HIS A 19 -19.37 4.28 2.77
N GLY A 20 -19.10 2.97 2.79
CA GLY A 20 -17.78 2.37 2.66
C GLY A 20 -17.44 1.54 3.89
N ALA A 21 -17.87 0.28 3.92
CA ALA A 21 -17.66 -0.63 5.04
C ALA A 21 -16.26 -1.26 5.00
N GLY A 22 -15.22 -0.45 4.88
CA GLY A 22 -13.81 -0.87 4.91
C GLY A 22 -13.03 -0.15 6.00
N ALA A 23 -11.71 -0.33 6.03
CA ALA A 23 -10.79 0.27 7.00
C ALA A 23 -11.05 1.77 7.23
N TYR A 24 -11.23 2.52 6.14
CA TYR A 24 -11.48 3.97 6.24
C TYR A 24 -12.84 4.29 6.87
N GLY A 25 -13.89 3.52 6.58
CA GLY A 25 -15.19 3.66 7.24
C GLY A 25 -15.16 3.31 8.72
N VAL A 26 -14.38 2.30 9.12
CA VAL A 26 -14.15 1.96 10.54
C VAL A 26 -13.48 3.13 11.27
N ARG A 27 -12.51 3.79 10.62
CA ARG A 27 -11.87 4.99 11.18
C ARG A 27 -12.85 6.15 11.32
N VAL A 28 -13.66 6.43 10.29
CA VAL A 28 -14.72 7.45 10.34
C VAL A 28 -15.72 7.16 11.47
N LEU A 29 -16.10 5.90 11.67
CA LEU A 29 -16.95 5.47 12.78
C LEU A 29 -16.31 5.78 14.14
N ALA A 30 -15.04 5.40 14.33
CA ALA A 30 -14.30 5.66 15.55
C ALA A 30 -14.17 7.17 15.84
N ASP A 31 -13.85 7.95 14.82
CA ASP A 31 -13.70 9.40 14.93
C ASP A 31 -15.04 10.09 15.24
N LEU A 32 -16.15 9.67 14.61
CA LEU A 32 -17.49 10.16 14.94
C LEU A 32 -17.87 9.86 16.39
N ARG A 33 -17.66 8.63 16.86
CA ARG A 33 -17.95 8.25 18.26
C ARG A 33 -17.14 9.07 19.26
N ARG A 34 -15.92 9.45 18.89
CA ARG A 34 -15.01 10.25 19.74
C ARG A 34 -15.38 11.74 19.72
N GLU A 35 -15.61 12.31 18.54
CA GLU A 35 -15.71 13.77 18.34
C GLU A 35 -17.16 14.28 18.32
N ARG A 36 -18.11 13.43 17.96
CA ARG A 36 -19.54 13.73 17.86
C ARG A 36 -20.38 12.63 18.53
N PRO A 37 -20.19 12.38 19.84
CA PRO A 37 -20.97 11.39 20.58
C PRO A 37 -22.48 11.73 20.66
N ASP A 38 -22.85 12.96 20.31
CA ASP A 38 -24.23 13.41 20.17
C ASP A 38 -24.94 12.87 18.91
N MET A 39 -24.20 12.28 17.97
CA MET A 39 -24.73 11.75 16.72
C MET A 39 -25.05 10.27 16.82
N GLU A 40 -26.21 9.89 16.30
CA GLU A 40 -26.59 8.52 16.04
C GLU A 40 -26.04 8.06 14.68
N ILE A 41 -25.34 6.92 14.68
CA ILE A 41 -24.80 6.32 13.47
C ILE A 41 -25.71 5.15 13.10
N SER A 42 -26.58 5.38 12.13
CA SER A 42 -27.71 4.49 11.80
C SER A 42 -27.26 3.18 11.15
N CYS A 43 -26.38 3.26 10.16
CA CYS A 43 -25.93 2.09 9.40
C CYS A 43 -24.64 2.37 8.62
N PHE A 44 -24.02 1.27 8.17
CA PHE A 44 -23.11 1.28 7.03
C PHE A 44 -23.84 1.01 5.72
N LEU A 45 -23.39 1.69 4.68
CA LEU A 45 -23.76 1.44 3.29
C LEU A 45 -22.53 0.95 2.54
N ASP A 46 -22.70 0.01 1.62
CA ASP A 46 -21.60 -0.44 0.76
C ASP A 46 -22.11 -0.84 -0.62
N SER A 47 -21.28 -0.68 -1.66
CA SER A 47 -21.67 -1.03 -3.04
C SER A 47 -21.37 -2.49 -3.39
N PHE A 48 -20.50 -3.15 -2.62
CA PHE A 48 -19.95 -4.45 -2.97
C PHE A 48 -20.24 -5.51 -1.91
N LYS A 49 -20.22 -5.14 -0.63
CA LYS A 49 -20.47 -6.08 0.46
C LYS A 49 -21.95 -6.43 0.59
N PRO A 50 -22.32 -7.71 0.77
CA PRO A 50 -23.73 -8.08 0.95
C PRO A 50 -24.30 -7.45 2.23
N SER A 51 -25.61 -7.22 2.24
CA SER A 51 -26.30 -6.70 3.43
C SER A 51 -26.12 -7.65 4.63
N GLY A 52 -25.99 -7.10 5.84
CA GLY A 52 -25.69 -7.86 7.05
C GLY A 52 -25.38 -6.96 8.23
N GLU A 53 -24.32 -7.29 8.95
CA GLU A 53 -23.81 -6.52 10.10
C GLU A 53 -22.31 -6.23 9.92
N PHE A 54 -21.88 -5.04 10.30
CA PHE A 54 -20.48 -4.60 10.26
C PHE A 54 -20.22 -3.62 11.41
N GLU A 55 -19.18 -3.87 12.21
CA GLU A 55 -18.83 -3.05 13.39
C GLU A 55 -19.99 -2.82 14.38
N GLY A 56 -20.83 -3.84 14.56
CA GLY A 56 -22.01 -3.78 15.45
C GLY A 56 -23.14 -2.90 14.92
N LEU A 57 -23.06 -2.47 13.66
CA LEU A 57 -24.08 -1.69 12.97
C LEU A 57 -24.64 -2.47 11.78
N ARG A 58 -25.88 -2.18 11.40
CA ARG A 58 -26.48 -2.73 10.20
C ARG A 58 -25.66 -2.31 8.97
N LEU A 59 -25.31 -3.27 8.12
CA LEU A 59 -24.71 -3.04 6.80
C LEU A 59 -25.76 -3.25 5.72
N VAL A 60 -25.89 -2.31 4.79
CA VAL A 60 -26.81 -2.41 3.66
C VAL A 60 -26.06 -2.28 2.34
N ASN A 61 -26.22 -3.27 1.48
CA ASN A 61 -25.75 -3.18 0.12
C ASN A 61 -26.62 -2.18 -0.66
N THR A 62 -26.01 -1.14 -1.23
CA THR A 62 -26.76 -0.13 -1.99
C THR A 62 -27.35 -0.67 -3.29
N GLY A 63 -26.82 -1.78 -3.80
CA GLY A 63 -27.36 -2.69 -4.83
C GLY A 63 -28.76 -3.19 -4.55
N GLU A 64 -29.03 -3.51 -3.28
CA GLU A 64 -30.25 -4.15 -2.79
C GLU A 64 -31.23 -3.14 -2.16
N ALA A 65 -30.82 -1.86 -2.08
CA ALA A 65 -31.56 -0.82 -1.40
C ALA A 65 -32.84 -0.39 -2.12
N THR A 66 -33.93 -0.23 -1.36
CA THR A 66 -35.20 0.31 -1.85
C THR A 66 -35.30 1.82 -1.60
N SER A 67 -36.17 2.50 -2.37
CA SER A 67 -36.56 3.89 -2.12
C SER A 67 -37.18 4.02 -0.72
N GLY A 68 -36.44 4.61 0.21
CA GLY A 68 -36.81 4.70 1.63
C GLY A 68 -35.71 4.28 2.60
N LEU A 69 -34.62 3.64 2.12
CA LEU A 69 -33.47 3.28 2.97
C LEU A 69 -32.91 4.48 3.74
N LEU A 70 -32.89 5.66 3.10
CA LEU A 70 -32.30 6.88 3.64
C LEU A 70 -33.31 7.77 4.38
N GLN A 71 -34.54 7.27 4.60
CA GLN A 71 -35.56 8.02 5.33
C GLN A 71 -35.15 8.16 6.81
N GLY A 72 -35.06 9.39 7.29
CA GLY A 72 -34.61 9.70 8.65
C GLY A 72 -33.10 9.77 8.82
N ILE A 73 -32.31 9.60 7.75
CA ILE A 73 -30.87 9.87 7.74
C ILE A 73 -30.66 11.32 7.26
N ASP A 74 -30.05 12.14 8.10
CA ASP A 74 -29.80 13.56 7.83
C ASP A 74 -28.66 13.76 6.82
N ALA A 75 -27.65 12.88 6.87
CA ALA A 75 -26.48 12.93 6.01
C ALA A 75 -25.80 11.56 5.85
N VAL A 76 -25.15 11.37 4.70
CA VAL A 76 -24.29 10.20 4.45
C VAL A 76 -22.83 10.64 4.31
N LEU A 77 -21.94 10.06 5.11
CA LEU A 77 -20.49 10.29 5.01
C LEU A 77 -19.87 9.21 4.10
N VAL A 78 -19.30 9.62 2.98
CA VAL A 78 -18.69 8.73 1.99
C VAL A 78 -17.21 8.56 2.32
N ALA A 79 -16.87 7.35 2.78
CA ALA A 79 -15.52 6.90 3.09
C ALA A 79 -14.93 6.10 1.92
N SER A 80 -14.90 6.69 0.73
CA SER A 80 -14.37 6.05 -0.49
C SER A 80 -13.74 7.06 -1.45
N ALA A 81 -12.66 6.66 -2.12
CA ALA A 81 -12.06 7.42 -3.22
C ALA A 81 -12.94 7.41 -4.48
N ASN A 82 -13.85 6.42 -4.62
CA ASN A 82 -14.79 6.32 -5.73
C ASN A 82 -16.14 7.00 -5.40
N TYR A 83 -16.08 8.18 -4.78
CA TYR A 83 -17.25 8.84 -4.21
C TYR A 83 -18.25 9.33 -5.26
N GLU A 84 -17.84 9.60 -6.50
CA GLU A 84 -18.70 10.25 -7.49
C GLU A 84 -19.82 9.32 -7.99
N PRO A 85 -19.55 8.06 -8.42
CA PRO A 85 -20.61 7.09 -8.69
C PRO A 85 -21.46 6.76 -7.45
N ILE A 86 -20.84 6.75 -6.26
CA ILE A 86 -21.55 6.52 -4.99
C ILE A 86 -22.53 7.66 -4.72
N GLY A 87 -22.10 8.91 -4.87
CA GLY A 87 -22.91 10.10 -4.68
C GLY A 87 -24.13 10.12 -5.61
N GLN A 88 -23.96 9.80 -6.89
CA GLN A 88 -25.07 9.67 -7.84
C GLN A 88 -26.08 8.61 -7.40
N ARG A 89 -25.60 7.47 -6.89
CA ARG A 89 -26.46 6.40 -6.37
C ARG A 89 -27.21 6.84 -5.11
N LEU A 90 -26.54 7.55 -4.20
CA LEU A 90 -27.15 8.10 -3.00
C LEU A 90 -28.25 9.12 -3.37
N GLU A 91 -27.99 9.99 -4.34
CA GLU A 91 -28.99 10.94 -4.86
C GLU A 91 -30.21 10.20 -5.44
N ALA A 92 -29.99 9.11 -6.21
CA ALA A 92 -31.07 8.27 -6.72
C ALA A 92 -31.88 7.56 -5.62
N LEU A 93 -31.26 7.26 -4.48
CA LEU A 93 -31.92 6.69 -3.29
C LEU A 93 -32.62 7.76 -2.42
N GLY A 94 -32.61 9.03 -2.84
CA GLY A 94 -33.24 10.14 -2.13
C GLY A 94 -32.40 10.69 -0.98
N CYS A 95 -31.07 10.52 -1.02
CA CYS A 95 -30.18 11.08 -0.02
C CYS A 95 -30.28 12.61 0.01
N PRO A 96 -30.63 13.22 1.15
CA PRO A 96 -30.80 14.67 1.22
C PRO A 96 -29.46 15.39 1.08
N ARG A 97 -28.39 14.86 1.71
CA ARG A 97 -27.04 15.41 1.72
C ARG A 97 -26.01 14.30 1.89
N TRP A 98 -24.93 14.36 1.13
CA TRP A 98 -23.80 13.46 1.28
C TRP A 98 -22.48 14.24 1.28
N PHE A 99 -21.52 13.73 2.05
CA PHE A 99 -20.25 14.41 2.31
C PHE A 99 -19.05 13.49 2.08
N ILE A 100 -17.93 14.08 1.67
CA ILE A 100 -16.64 13.38 1.59
C ILE A 100 -15.71 13.97 2.66
N LEU A 101 -14.97 13.09 3.33
CA LEU A 101 -13.94 13.47 4.30
C LEU A 101 -12.57 13.45 3.60
N MET A 102 -11.99 14.65 3.41
CA MET A 102 -10.65 14.83 2.84
C MET A 102 -9.65 15.16 3.96
N ARG A 103 -8.50 14.47 3.97
CA ARG A 103 -7.31 14.89 4.74
C ARG A 103 -6.59 15.94 3.90
N SER A 104 -6.36 17.15 4.42
CA SER A 104 -5.52 18.12 3.69
C SER A 104 -4.05 17.68 3.76
N LEU A 105 -3.33 17.89 2.66
CA LEU A 105 -1.92 17.52 2.48
C LEU A 105 -0.94 18.68 2.79
N GLU A 106 -1.42 19.80 3.31
CA GLU A 106 -0.62 21.00 3.56
C GLU A 106 -0.21 21.15 5.04
N ASP A 107 1.10 20.96 5.26
CA ASP A 107 2.03 21.51 6.27
C ASP A 107 1.89 21.22 7.80
N GLU A 108 3.01 20.85 8.42
CA GLU A 108 3.13 20.42 9.83
C GLU A 108 2.98 21.54 10.87
N ALA A 109 3.25 22.80 10.50
CA ALA A 109 3.23 23.94 11.43
C ALA A 109 1.83 24.47 11.76
N VAL A 110 0.80 24.05 11.00
CA VAL A 110 -0.58 24.59 11.05
C VAL A 110 -1.54 23.63 11.77
N ARG A 111 -1.02 22.75 12.65
CA ARG A 111 -1.83 21.79 13.42
C ARG A 111 -2.61 22.39 14.61
N ARG A 112 -2.50 23.70 14.89
CA ARG A 112 -3.25 24.34 15.99
C ARG A 112 -4.32 25.34 15.58
N ASP A 113 -4.19 26.02 14.45
CA ASP A 113 -5.21 26.94 13.95
C ASP A 113 -5.37 26.74 12.44
N LYS A 114 -6.53 26.23 12.04
CA LYS A 114 -6.89 25.95 10.64
C LYS A 114 -7.29 27.26 9.97
N GLU A 115 -6.40 27.89 9.21
CA GLU A 115 -6.77 29.03 8.36
C GLU A 115 -7.21 28.60 6.95
N VAL A 116 -8.05 29.47 6.39
CA VAL A 116 -9.16 29.17 5.47
C VAL A 116 -8.84 29.64 4.06
N HIS A 117 -9.20 28.83 3.07
CA HIS A 117 -9.34 29.28 1.69
C HIS A 117 -10.79 29.09 1.21
N GLU A 118 -11.40 30.17 0.71
CA GLU A 118 -12.65 30.11 -0.03
C GLU A 118 -12.37 29.70 -1.48
N ALA A 119 -13.01 28.64 -1.97
CA ALA A 119 -13.28 28.57 -3.40
C ALA A 119 -14.38 27.58 -3.80
N THR A 120 -15.15 28.04 -4.78
CA THR A 120 -15.96 27.31 -5.78
C THR A 120 -15.13 26.36 -6.67
N ARG A 121 -14.11 25.67 -6.13
CA ARG A 121 -13.13 24.87 -6.90
C ARG A 121 -13.67 23.49 -7.25
N SER A 122 -13.56 23.09 -8.53
CA SER A 122 -13.76 21.71 -8.93
C SER A 122 -12.56 20.86 -8.49
N LEU A 123 -12.80 19.60 -8.07
CA LEU A 123 -11.70 18.67 -7.73
C LEU A 123 -10.80 18.38 -8.94
N ALA A 124 -11.33 18.52 -10.16
CA ALA A 124 -10.51 18.51 -11.37
C ALA A 124 -9.46 19.64 -11.32
N GLY A 125 -9.86 20.85 -10.93
CA GLY A 125 -8.94 21.97 -10.69
C GLY A 125 -7.92 21.71 -9.59
N GLU A 126 -8.32 21.10 -8.46
CA GLU A 126 -7.38 20.73 -7.38
C GLU A 126 -6.44 19.59 -7.77
N THR A 127 -6.92 18.61 -8.54
CA THR A 127 -6.10 17.52 -9.06
C THR A 127 -5.09 18.06 -10.07
N GLU A 128 -5.49 18.97 -10.96
CA GLU A 128 -4.57 19.66 -11.86
C GLU A 128 -3.59 20.55 -11.09
N PHE A 129 -4.02 21.22 -10.02
CA PHE A 129 -3.16 22.01 -9.15
C PHE A 129 -2.11 21.12 -8.44
N HIS A 130 -2.52 20.03 -7.80
CA HIS A 130 -1.60 19.07 -7.19
C HIS A 130 -0.68 18.42 -8.22
N ARG A 131 -1.19 18.09 -9.41
CA ARG A 131 -0.37 17.57 -10.51
C ARG A 131 0.67 18.61 -10.95
N TYR A 132 0.30 19.88 -11.03
CA TYR A 132 1.21 20.98 -11.32
C TYR A 132 2.30 21.09 -10.26
N PHE A 133 1.95 21.12 -8.97
CA PHE A 133 2.94 21.19 -7.89
C PHE A 133 3.84 19.96 -7.82
N HIS A 134 3.27 18.75 -7.95
CA HIS A 134 4.03 17.52 -8.05
C HIS A 134 5.03 17.58 -9.22
N THR A 135 4.60 18.06 -10.39
CA THR A 135 5.46 18.24 -11.56
C THR A 135 6.57 19.27 -11.28
N LEU A 136 6.25 20.38 -10.59
CA LEU A 136 7.22 21.39 -10.20
C LEU A 136 8.28 20.81 -9.24
N TYR A 137 7.86 20.04 -8.23
CA TYR A 137 8.78 19.35 -7.32
C TYR A 137 9.65 18.35 -8.07
N LEU A 138 9.08 17.55 -8.99
CA LEU A 138 9.84 16.63 -9.84
C LEU A 138 10.88 17.35 -10.71
N TRP A 139 10.54 18.51 -11.29
CA TRP A 139 11.49 19.29 -12.08
C TRP A 139 12.62 19.86 -11.22
N ARG A 140 12.31 20.39 -10.04
CA ARG A 140 13.31 20.90 -9.10
C ARG A 140 14.23 19.77 -8.60
N TYR A 141 13.64 18.64 -8.23
CA TYR A 141 14.38 17.43 -7.86
C TYR A 141 15.32 16.99 -8.98
N ARG A 142 14.83 16.86 -10.22
CA ARG A 142 15.66 16.50 -11.38
C ARG A 142 16.75 17.52 -11.67
N ALA A 143 16.49 18.81 -11.48
CA ALA A 143 17.50 19.86 -11.64
C ALA A 143 18.63 19.70 -10.61
N LEU A 144 18.28 19.47 -9.34
CA LEU A 144 19.25 19.20 -8.27
C LEU A 144 20.03 17.91 -8.51
N CYS A 145 19.36 16.82 -8.91
CA CYS A 145 20.05 15.59 -9.31
C CYS A 145 21.02 15.84 -10.47
N ARG A 146 20.63 16.66 -11.44
CA ARG A 146 21.49 17.00 -12.58
C ARG A 146 22.71 17.82 -12.17
N GLU A 147 22.55 18.73 -11.23
CA GLU A 147 23.62 19.54 -10.66
C GLU A 147 24.61 18.67 -9.87
N HIS A 148 24.12 17.78 -9.01
CA HIS A 148 24.96 16.96 -8.14
C HIS A 148 25.54 15.70 -8.81
N PHE A 149 24.80 15.07 -9.72
CA PHE A 149 25.13 13.76 -10.29
C PHE A 149 25.28 13.76 -11.83
N GLY A 150 25.17 14.93 -12.46
CA GLY A 150 25.27 15.07 -13.92
C GLY A 150 24.01 14.63 -14.67
N ALA A 151 24.10 14.52 -16.00
CA ALA A 151 22.98 14.03 -16.80
C ALA A 151 22.56 12.61 -16.36
N PRO A 152 21.25 12.28 -16.38
CA PRO A 152 20.81 10.94 -15.99
C PRO A 152 21.44 9.89 -16.92
N ALA A 153 21.95 8.81 -16.34
CA ALA A 153 22.45 7.68 -17.10
C ALA A 153 21.35 7.17 -18.06
N PRO A 154 21.70 6.85 -19.32
CA PRO A 154 20.72 6.38 -20.29
C PRO A 154 20.13 5.05 -19.84
N LEU A 155 18.81 4.93 -19.97
CA LEU A 155 18.09 3.69 -19.70
C LEU A 155 17.74 3.01 -21.03
N PRO A 156 18.10 1.72 -21.24
CA PRO A 156 17.71 1.01 -22.46
C PRO A 156 16.19 0.86 -22.55
N PRO A 157 15.59 0.60 -23.73
CA PRO A 157 14.15 0.35 -23.82
C PRO A 157 13.76 -0.91 -23.03
N LEU A 158 12.60 -0.86 -22.36
CA LEU A 158 12.03 -2.02 -21.68
C LEU A 158 11.37 -3.00 -22.66
N PRO A 159 11.37 -4.31 -22.34
CA PRO A 159 10.61 -5.29 -23.10
C PRO A 159 9.13 -4.96 -23.02
N ARG A 160 8.49 -4.81 -24.18
CA ARG A 160 7.04 -4.55 -24.28
C ARG A 160 6.20 -5.83 -24.32
N GLU A 161 6.84 -6.92 -24.69
CA GLU A 161 6.24 -8.23 -24.85
C GLU A 161 7.15 -9.30 -24.25
N ILE A 162 6.54 -10.42 -23.87
CA ILE A 162 7.28 -11.61 -23.44
C ILE A 162 7.84 -12.29 -24.70
N PRO A 163 9.15 -12.54 -24.78
CA PRO A 163 9.73 -13.33 -25.87
C PRO A 163 9.00 -14.67 -26.03
N GLY A 164 8.78 -15.11 -27.27
CA GLY A 164 7.96 -16.28 -27.57
C GLY A 164 8.40 -17.55 -26.83
N GLU A 165 9.71 -17.72 -26.68
CA GLU A 165 10.36 -18.82 -25.97
C GLU A 165 10.15 -18.80 -24.45
N LEU A 166 9.86 -17.64 -23.84
CA LEU A 166 9.61 -17.49 -22.41
C LEU A 166 8.12 -17.53 -22.06
N ARG A 167 7.23 -17.37 -23.05
CA ARG A 167 5.80 -17.19 -22.83
C ARG A 167 5.14 -18.35 -22.08
N GLU A 168 5.48 -19.58 -22.43
CA GLU A 168 4.92 -20.76 -21.78
C GLU A 168 5.33 -20.86 -20.30
N ALA A 169 6.59 -20.54 -20.00
CA ALA A 169 7.12 -20.52 -18.65
C ALA A 169 6.46 -19.42 -17.79
N PHE A 170 6.32 -18.19 -18.32
CA PHE A 170 5.58 -17.12 -17.64
C PHE A 170 4.11 -17.49 -17.40
N ALA A 171 3.48 -18.18 -18.33
CA ALA A 171 2.10 -18.66 -18.18
C ALA A 171 1.97 -19.89 -17.26
N MET A 172 3.06 -20.37 -16.66
CA MET A 172 3.09 -21.61 -15.87
C MET A 172 2.43 -22.79 -16.61
N HIS A 173 2.74 -22.96 -17.90
CA HIS A 173 2.10 -23.95 -18.78
C HIS A 173 0.57 -23.87 -18.81
N GLY A 174 0.04 -22.64 -18.85
CA GLY A 174 -1.40 -22.35 -18.93
C GLY A 174 -2.13 -22.28 -17.59
N ARG A 175 -1.42 -22.34 -16.46
CA ARG A 175 -2.01 -22.20 -15.11
C ARG A 175 -2.06 -20.77 -14.61
N CYS A 176 -1.32 -19.87 -15.24
CA CYS A 176 -1.24 -18.46 -14.89
C CYS A 176 -1.69 -17.62 -16.08
N GLU A 177 -2.66 -16.72 -15.86
CA GLU A 177 -3.10 -15.77 -16.87
C GLU A 177 -2.02 -14.69 -17.06
N ILE A 178 -1.72 -14.35 -18.32
CA ILE A 178 -0.87 -13.20 -18.64
C ILE A 178 -1.78 -12.06 -19.08
N VAL A 179 -1.84 -11.03 -18.26
CA VAL A 179 -2.52 -9.77 -18.52
C VAL A 179 -1.51 -8.78 -19.08
N HIS A 180 -1.79 -8.25 -20.26
CA HIS A 180 -0.96 -7.22 -20.87
C HIS A 180 -1.50 -5.83 -20.54
N GLY A 181 -0.63 -4.99 -19.98
CA GLY A 181 -0.90 -3.58 -19.69
C GLY A 181 0.06 -2.65 -20.44
N PRO A 182 -0.03 -1.33 -20.19
CA PRO A 182 1.02 -0.41 -20.61
C PRO A 182 2.36 -0.79 -19.94
N VAL A 183 3.47 -0.48 -20.61
CA VAL A 183 4.82 -0.64 -20.05
C VAL A 183 4.96 0.30 -18.86
N TRP A 184 5.33 -0.25 -17.71
CA TRP A 184 5.58 0.50 -16.49
C TRP A 184 7.08 0.57 -16.25
N ASP A 185 7.67 1.70 -16.65
CA ASP A 185 9.10 1.96 -16.39
C ASP A 185 9.30 2.43 -14.95
N LYS A 186 9.68 1.48 -14.09
CA LYS A 186 9.93 1.72 -12.65
C LYS A 186 11.40 2.02 -12.35
N ARG A 187 12.22 2.16 -13.40
CA ARG A 187 13.65 2.44 -13.25
C ARG A 187 13.89 3.90 -12.91
N TYR A 188 14.96 4.10 -12.15
CA TYR A 188 15.60 5.40 -12.00
C TYR A 188 17.04 5.31 -12.53
N PRO A 189 17.61 6.42 -13.01
CA PRO A 189 19.00 6.44 -13.48
C PRO A 189 19.95 5.97 -12.38
N ALA A 190 20.89 5.08 -12.70
CA ALA A 190 21.81 4.51 -11.71
C ALA A 190 22.69 5.56 -10.99
N ASN A 191 22.92 6.72 -11.62
CA ASN A 191 23.63 7.83 -11.00
C ASN A 191 22.74 8.73 -10.13
N TYR A 192 21.42 8.51 -10.09
CA TYR A 192 20.47 9.22 -9.25
C TYR A 192 19.97 8.27 -8.15
N PRO A 193 20.81 7.98 -7.13
CA PRO A 193 20.45 7.01 -6.10
C PRO A 193 19.32 7.54 -5.21
N LEU A 194 18.61 6.63 -4.56
CA LEU A 194 17.79 6.97 -3.41
C LEU A 194 18.69 7.44 -2.27
N ILE A 195 18.28 8.47 -1.54
CA ILE A 195 19.06 9.07 -0.46
C ILE A 195 18.21 9.16 0.79
N TYR A 196 18.58 8.42 1.83
CA TYR A 196 17.92 8.53 3.12
C TYR A 196 18.59 9.58 3.98
N THR A 197 17.78 10.43 4.60
CA THR A 197 18.25 11.53 5.45
C THR A 197 17.66 11.40 6.85
N ASP A 198 18.30 12.06 7.82
CA ASP A 198 17.76 12.08 9.18
C ASP A 198 16.35 12.70 9.23
N ALA A 199 16.11 13.77 8.48
CA ALA A 199 14.81 14.42 8.42
C ALA A 199 13.70 13.51 7.88
N GLU A 200 13.99 12.72 6.85
CA GLU A 200 13.02 11.77 6.27
C GLU A 200 12.72 10.62 7.23
N VAL A 201 13.72 10.10 7.92
CA VAL A 201 13.53 9.08 8.96
C VAL A 201 12.75 9.63 10.14
N ASP A 202 13.04 10.86 10.57
CA ASP A 202 12.32 11.51 11.68
C ASP A 202 10.84 11.74 11.33
N ASP A 203 10.53 12.16 10.10
CA ASP A 203 9.15 12.27 9.60
C ASP A 203 8.44 10.91 9.60
N CYS A 204 9.09 9.87 9.08
CA CYS A 204 8.53 8.52 9.06
C CYS A 204 8.23 8.03 10.49
N LEU A 205 9.18 8.16 11.42
CA LEU A 205 8.99 7.75 12.82
C LEU A 205 7.83 8.50 13.48
N ARG A 206 7.76 9.82 13.31
CA ARG A 206 6.67 10.65 13.83
C ARG A 206 5.32 10.20 13.27
N ARG A 207 5.22 9.94 11.97
CA ARG A 207 4.00 9.49 11.30
C ARG A 207 3.57 8.09 11.75
N ILE A 208 4.54 7.18 11.94
CA ILE A 208 4.28 5.87 12.51
C ILE A 208 3.73 5.98 13.93
N ASP A 209 4.26 6.88 14.76
CA ASP A 209 3.75 7.14 16.12
C ASP A 209 2.32 7.71 16.13
N GLU A 210 1.96 8.49 15.12
CA GLU A 210 0.62 9.05 14.94
C GLU A 210 -0.39 8.07 14.33
N GLY A 211 0.03 6.84 14.01
CA GLY A 211 -0.83 5.85 13.36
C GLY A 211 -1.12 6.20 11.89
N ASP A 212 -0.19 6.84 11.19
CA ASP A 212 -0.31 7.07 9.75
C ASP A 212 -0.18 5.75 8.98
N THR A 213 -1.02 5.62 7.96
CA THR A 213 -1.18 4.44 7.11
C THR A 213 -1.12 4.84 5.63
N SER A 214 -0.49 5.97 5.31
CA SER A 214 -0.58 6.57 3.98
C SER A 214 0.27 5.87 2.93
N VAL A 215 1.18 4.96 3.31
CA VAL A 215 2.07 4.28 2.36
C VAL A 215 1.38 3.05 1.78
N TYR A 216 0.86 2.14 2.61
CA TYR A 216 0.15 0.93 2.15
C TYR A 216 -1.22 0.71 2.80
N GLY A 217 -1.78 1.72 3.46
CA GLY A 217 -3.13 1.65 4.01
C GLY A 217 -3.24 0.61 5.11
N GLN A 218 -4.21 -0.29 4.99
CA GLN A 218 -4.47 -1.34 5.96
C GLN A 218 -3.26 -2.24 6.24
N LEU A 219 -2.34 -2.38 5.27
CA LEU A 219 -1.13 -3.18 5.44
C LEU A 219 -0.18 -2.58 6.49
N ASP A 220 -0.12 -1.24 6.61
CA ASP A 220 0.70 -0.57 7.62
C ASP A 220 0.19 -0.88 9.05
N ASP A 221 -1.13 -0.99 9.23
CA ASP A 221 -1.75 -1.41 10.49
C ASP A 221 -1.41 -2.87 10.83
N TRP A 222 -1.54 -3.77 9.85
CA TRP A 222 -1.17 -5.17 10.04
C TRP A 222 0.31 -5.35 10.33
N MET A 223 1.17 -4.53 9.72
CA MET A 223 2.61 -4.54 10.01
C MET A 223 2.90 -4.19 11.47
N ARG A 224 2.18 -3.20 12.02
CA ARG A 224 2.27 -2.84 13.44
C ARG A 224 1.87 -4.00 14.34
N GLU A 225 0.70 -4.59 14.10
CA GLU A 225 0.21 -5.75 14.85
C GLU A 225 1.19 -6.94 14.76
N ALA A 226 1.74 -7.18 13.57
CA ALA A 226 2.71 -8.25 13.37
C ALA A 226 4.00 -8.03 14.16
N LEU A 227 4.54 -6.81 14.17
CA LEU A 227 5.75 -6.47 14.94
C LEU A 227 5.52 -6.43 16.46
N GLU A 228 4.28 -6.20 16.92
CA GLU A 228 3.90 -6.36 18.33
C GLU A 228 3.83 -7.84 18.74
N ARG A 229 3.25 -8.69 17.87
CA ARG A 229 3.10 -10.12 18.12
C ARG A 229 4.40 -10.91 17.93
N HIS A 230 5.28 -10.43 17.06
CA HIS A 230 6.58 -11.01 16.73
C HIS A 230 7.69 -9.96 16.93
N PRO A 231 8.10 -9.69 18.19
CA PRO A 231 9.04 -8.61 18.49
C PRO A 231 10.41 -8.80 17.84
N VAL A 232 10.95 -7.73 17.26
CA VAL A 232 12.25 -7.69 16.57
C VAL A 232 13.30 -6.84 17.29
N ALA A 233 13.03 -6.45 18.54
CA ALA A 233 13.90 -5.55 19.29
C ALA A 233 15.32 -6.11 19.43
N GLY A 234 16.32 -5.30 19.07
CA GLY A 234 17.73 -5.68 19.09
C GLY A 234 18.17 -6.59 17.94
N ALA A 235 17.28 -7.00 17.05
CA ALA A 235 17.59 -7.82 15.88
C ALA A 235 18.16 -6.97 14.72
N GLU A 236 19.00 -7.57 13.88
CA GLU A 236 19.33 -6.98 12.58
C GLU A 236 18.33 -7.47 11.52
N VAL A 237 17.65 -6.53 10.86
CA VAL A 237 16.53 -6.82 9.95
C VAL A 237 16.86 -6.36 8.54
N ALA A 238 16.89 -7.28 7.58
CA ALA A 238 17.01 -6.94 6.17
C ALA A 238 15.69 -6.36 5.65
N VAL A 239 15.72 -5.20 4.99
CA VAL A 239 14.55 -4.59 4.36
C VAL A 239 14.76 -4.60 2.85
N MET A 240 13.97 -5.38 2.11
CA MET A 240 14.14 -5.58 0.66
C MET A 240 13.20 -4.73 -0.16
N GLY A 241 13.73 -4.12 -1.22
CA GLY A 241 12.94 -3.38 -2.21
C GLY A 241 12.37 -2.11 -1.60
N SER A 242 13.17 -1.05 -1.60
CA SER A 242 12.85 0.15 -0.85
C SER A 242 12.80 1.38 -1.74
N LEU A 243 11.75 2.19 -1.57
CA LEU A 243 11.57 3.47 -2.26
C LEU A 243 11.64 4.67 -1.30
N SER A 244 11.54 4.40 0.00
CA SER A 244 11.56 5.37 1.10
C SER A 244 11.90 4.62 2.40
N PRO A 245 12.42 5.27 3.44
CA PRO A 245 12.82 4.61 4.68
C PRO A 245 11.62 4.23 5.58
N TRP A 246 10.43 4.00 5.02
CA TRP A 246 9.20 3.78 5.77
C TRP A 246 9.23 2.49 6.60
N TYR A 247 9.53 1.35 5.96
CA TYR A 247 9.59 0.06 6.66
C TYR A 247 10.88 -0.11 7.47
N GLU A 248 11.94 0.57 7.09
CA GLU A 248 13.12 0.77 7.92
C GLU A 248 12.76 1.52 9.21
N SER A 249 11.90 2.54 9.11
CA SER A 249 11.43 3.30 10.27
C SER A 249 10.48 2.48 11.15
N PHE A 250 9.65 1.60 10.59
CA PHE A 250 8.93 0.58 11.37
C PHE A 250 9.90 -0.30 12.17
N CYS A 251 10.97 -0.79 11.54
CA CYS A 251 12.00 -1.58 12.22
C CYS A 251 12.65 -0.78 13.36
N LEU A 252 13.10 0.46 13.09
CA LEU A 252 13.69 1.35 14.11
C LEU A 252 12.73 1.59 15.27
N ARG A 253 11.46 1.85 14.98
CA ARG A 253 10.45 2.16 15.99
C ARG A 253 10.16 0.98 16.92
N HIS A 254 10.36 -0.24 16.44
CA HIS A 254 10.27 -1.49 17.20
C HIS A 254 11.64 -1.97 17.73
N GLY A 255 12.66 -1.11 17.72
CA GLY A 255 13.96 -1.36 18.34
C GLY A 255 14.91 -2.25 17.55
N ALA A 256 14.60 -2.55 16.29
CA ALA A 256 15.49 -3.29 15.39
C ALA A 256 16.54 -2.37 14.76
N ARG A 257 17.55 -2.99 14.12
CA ARG A 257 18.57 -2.34 13.31
C ARG A 257 18.33 -2.70 11.83
N PRO A 258 17.68 -1.82 11.05
CA PRO A 258 17.38 -2.13 9.66
C PRO A 258 18.63 -2.05 8.76
N VAL A 259 18.65 -2.92 7.77
CA VAL A 259 19.62 -2.94 6.68
C VAL A 259 18.87 -2.99 5.36
N THR A 260 18.82 -1.87 4.65
CA THR A 260 18.14 -1.77 3.36
C THR A 260 18.95 -2.46 2.27
N MET A 261 18.26 -3.26 1.47
CA MET A 261 18.80 -3.99 0.34
C MET A 261 17.95 -3.74 -0.89
N ASP A 262 18.58 -3.21 -1.94
CA ASP A 262 17.92 -2.92 -3.21
C ASP A 262 18.85 -3.28 -4.38
N TYR A 263 18.27 -3.34 -5.58
CA TYR A 263 19.00 -3.55 -6.82
C TYR A 263 19.93 -2.37 -7.12
N ASN A 264 19.45 -1.15 -6.88
CA ASN A 264 20.28 0.04 -7.03
C ASN A 264 20.83 0.47 -5.66
N ALA A 265 22.00 1.11 -5.69
CA ALA A 265 22.61 1.59 -4.45
C ALA A 265 21.74 2.66 -3.79
N VAL A 266 21.37 2.41 -2.54
CA VAL A 266 20.76 3.42 -1.66
C VAL A 266 21.86 4.09 -0.85
N VAL A 267 21.89 5.42 -0.88
CA VAL A 267 22.83 6.22 -0.10
C VAL A 267 22.18 6.60 1.22
N SER A 268 22.59 5.96 2.31
CA SER A 268 22.16 6.38 3.65
C SER A 268 23.06 7.51 4.16
N ARG A 269 22.46 8.69 4.42
CA ARG A 269 23.11 9.81 5.12
C ARG A 269 22.79 9.84 6.61
N THR A 270 22.07 8.82 7.10
CA THR A 270 21.78 8.63 8.52
C THR A 270 22.56 7.43 9.06
N PRO A 271 23.13 7.49 10.27
CA PRO A 271 23.79 6.33 10.87
C PRO A 271 22.80 5.25 11.35
N ARG A 272 21.49 5.52 11.35
CA ARG A 272 20.44 4.64 11.86
C ARG A 272 20.08 3.49 10.92
N ILE A 273 20.30 3.68 9.62
CA ILE A 273 19.96 2.71 8.57
C ILE A 273 21.24 2.39 7.82
N ARG A 274 21.61 1.12 7.79
CA ARG A 274 22.69 0.63 6.93
C ARG A 274 22.11 0.24 5.57
N THR A 275 22.86 0.43 4.51
CA THR A 275 22.47 -0.02 3.16
C THR A 275 23.52 -1.00 2.64
N MET A 276 23.08 -1.94 1.81
CA MET A 276 23.98 -2.80 1.02
C MET A 276 23.27 -3.26 -0.25
N THR A 277 24.05 -3.58 -1.27
CA THR A 277 23.57 -4.23 -2.49
C THR A 277 23.46 -5.75 -2.30
N LEU A 278 22.68 -6.41 -3.15
CA LEU A 278 22.61 -7.88 -3.19
C LEU A 278 23.98 -8.52 -3.45
N ALA A 279 24.81 -7.87 -4.27
CA ALA A 279 26.17 -8.33 -4.54
C ALA A 279 27.04 -8.33 -3.27
N GLU A 280 26.99 -7.26 -2.48
CA GLU A 280 27.73 -7.18 -1.20
C GLU A 280 27.21 -8.19 -0.18
N ALA A 281 25.89 -8.38 -0.09
CA ALA A 281 25.28 -9.36 0.80
C ALA A 281 25.73 -10.79 0.48
N SER A 282 25.77 -11.16 -0.82
CA SER A 282 26.17 -12.50 -1.26
C SER A 282 27.67 -12.82 -1.07
N GLN A 283 28.51 -11.80 -0.95
CA GLN A 283 29.94 -11.96 -0.64
C GLN A 283 30.21 -12.15 0.85
N GLY A 284 29.28 -11.72 1.71
CA GLY A 284 29.35 -11.87 3.16
C GLY A 284 28.66 -13.13 3.66
N ARG A 285 29.13 -13.66 4.81
CA ARG A 285 28.35 -14.60 5.64
C ARG A 285 27.30 -13.86 6.49
N ALA A 286 26.76 -12.73 6.01
CA ALA A 286 25.80 -11.97 6.79
C ALA A 286 24.50 -12.76 6.87
N LEU A 287 24.18 -13.27 8.06
CA LEU A 287 22.89 -13.87 8.36
C LEU A 287 22.08 -12.90 9.20
N PHE A 288 21.09 -12.28 8.58
CA PHE A 288 20.10 -11.43 9.24
C PHE A 288 19.25 -12.25 10.20
N ASP A 289 18.81 -11.62 11.29
CA ASP A 289 17.93 -12.27 12.25
C ASP A 289 16.51 -12.39 11.67
N HIS A 290 16.04 -11.33 11.01
CA HIS A 290 14.74 -11.28 10.34
C HIS A 290 14.82 -10.46 9.03
N ALA A 291 13.74 -10.46 8.26
CA ALA A 291 13.59 -9.65 7.07
C ALA A 291 12.19 -9.05 6.93
N VAL A 292 12.10 -7.97 6.16
CA VAL A 292 10.87 -7.33 5.70
C VAL A 292 10.95 -7.24 4.18
N SER A 293 9.89 -7.64 3.49
CA SER A 293 9.73 -7.44 2.05
C SER A 293 8.25 -7.17 1.77
N ILE A 294 7.96 -5.93 1.40
CA ILE A 294 6.59 -5.44 1.20
C ILE A 294 6.46 -4.88 -0.20
N SER A 295 5.62 -5.52 -1.01
CA SER A 295 5.38 -5.15 -2.40
C SER A 295 6.68 -4.98 -3.21
N SER A 296 7.50 -6.04 -3.23
CA SER A 296 8.81 -6.05 -3.86
C SER A 296 8.97 -7.25 -4.80
N PHE A 297 8.98 -8.47 -4.26
CA PHE A 297 9.34 -9.67 -5.04
C PHE A 297 8.36 -10.01 -6.16
N GLU A 298 7.13 -9.49 -6.13
CA GLU A 298 6.19 -9.64 -7.24
C GLU A 298 6.66 -9.01 -8.55
N HIS A 299 7.65 -8.12 -8.50
CA HIS A 299 8.22 -7.44 -9.67
C HIS A 299 9.37 -8.22 -10.32
N ASP A 300 10.01 -9.15 -9.60
CA ASP A 300 11.30 -9.71 -9.99
C ASP A 300 11.21 -10.62 -11.23
N GLY A 301 11.99 -10.32 -12.26
CA GLY A 301 12.00 -11.06 -13.52
C GLY A 301 10.97 -10.58 -14.54
N LEU A 302 10.28 -9.46 -14.28
CA LEU A 302 9.32 -8.84 -15.22
C LEU A 302 9.94 -7.69 -16.03
N GLY A 303 11.17 -7.28 -15.71
CA GLY A 303 11.91 -6.25 -16.42
C GLY A 303 11.47 -4.81 -16.10
N ALA A 304 10.49 -4.60 -15.23
CA ALA A 304 9.99 -3.27 -14.87
C ALA A 304 11.09 -2.35 -14.29
N TYR A 305 12.05 -2.97 -13.61
CA TYR A 305 13.18 -2.31 -12.96
C TYR A 305 14.49 -2.46 -13.75
N GLY A 306 14.42 -2.94 -15.01
CA GLY A 306 15.60 -3.21 -15.84
C GLY A 306 16.31 -4.52 -15.50
N ASP A 307 15.71 -5.30 -14.61
CA ASP A 307 16.05 -6.69 -14.35
C ASP A 307 15.87 -7.56 -15.61
N PRO A 308 16.63 -8.66 -15.76
CA PRO A 308 16.44 -9.57 -16.87
C PRO A 308 15.07 -10.26 -16.76
N LEU A 309 14.44 -10.53 -17.92
CA LEU A 309 13.22 -11.34 -17.93
C LEU A 309 13.51 -12.75 -17.44
N ASP A 310 12.82 -13.15 -16.37
CA ASP A 310 13.00 -14.43 -15.71
C ASP A 310 11.65 -14.91 -15.17
N PRO A 311 11.06 -15.97 -15.76
CA PRO A 311 9.80 -16.54 -15.30
C PRO A 311 9.79 -16.88 -13.81
N ASP A 312 10.95 -17.21 -13.23
CA ASP A 312 11.13 -17.61 -11.83
C ASP A 312 11.93 -16.58 -11.00
N GLY A 313 12.03 -15.32 -11.46
CA GLY A 313 12.83 -14.28 -10.79
C GLY A 313 12.46 -14.07 -9.32
N ASP A 314 11.16 -14.00 -9.03
CA ASP A 314 10.57 -13.92 -7.68
C ASP A 314 10.88 -15.14 -6.81
N LEU A 315 10.79 -16.35 -7.37
CA LEU A 315 11.12 -17.60 -6.67
C LEU A 315 12.61 -17.64 -6.32
N LYS A 316 13.48 -17.17 -7.24
CA LYS A 316 14.92 -17.05 -7.01
C LYS A 316 15.22 -16.00 -5.94
N ALA A 317 14.52 -14.86 -5.95
CA ALA A 317 14.65 -13.82 -4.93
C ALA A 317 14.27 -14.33 -3.53
N MET A 318 13.13 -15.03 -3.39
CA MET A 318 12.74 -15.66 -2.12
C MET A 318 13.75 -16.70 -1.63
N ARG A 319 14.31 -17.53 -2.53
CA ARG A 319 15.38 -18.47 -2.17
C ARG A 319 16.66 -17.75 -1.74
N ALA A 320 17.04 -16.67 -2.41
CA ALA A 320 18.19 -15.87 -2.01
C ALA A 320 17.97 -15.25 -0.61
N MET A 321 16.79 -14.68 -0.35
CA MET A 321 16.40 -14.20 0.97
C MET A 321 16.54 -15.28 2.04
N LYS A 322 16.06 -16.50 1.77
CA LYS A 322 16.21 -17.65 2.67
C LYS A 322 17.67 -17.91 3.06
N THR A 323 18.60 -17.77 2.12
CA THR A 323 20.05 -17.97 2.38
C THR A 323 20.70 -16.85 3.18
N LEU A 324 20.11 -15.65 3.16
CA LEU A 324 20.59 -14.49 3.91
C LEU A 324 20.02 -14.43 5.34
N LEU A 325 19.10 -15.33 5.69
CA LEU A 325 18.46 -15.39 7.00
C LEU A 325 19.03 -16.52 7.85
N ARG A 326 19.12 -16.28 9.16
CA ARG A 326 19.37 -17.35 10.13
C ARG A 326 18.25 -18.39 10.10
N PRO A 327 18.54 -19.68 10.38
CA PRO A 327 17.49 -20.66 10.67
C PRO A 327 16.58 -20.15 11.79
N GLY A 328 15.27 -20.27 11.61
CA GLY A 328 14.26 -19.72 12.53
C GLY A 328 14.02 -18.21 12.40
N GLY A 329 14.77 -17.51 11.56
CA GLY A 329 14.55 -16.10 11.25
C GLY A 329 13.17 -15.86 10.63
N LEU A 330 12.63 -14.67 10.86
CA LEU A 330 11.27 -14.31 10.43
C LEU A 330 11.30 -13.44 9.18
N VAL A 331 10.31 -13.57 8.30
CA VAL A 331 10.08 -12.66 7.18
C VAL A 331 8.68 -12.07 7.31
N PHE A 332 8.60 -10.75 7.47
CA PHE A 332 7.36 -9.99 7.34
C PHE A 332 7.17 -9.69 5.86
N PHE A 333 6.21 -10.39 5.25
CA PHE A 333 6.16 -10.57 3.81
C PHE A 333 4.80 -10.20 3.23
N ASN A 334 4.77 -9.38 2.18
CA ASN A 334 3.56 -9.04 1.47
C ASN A 334 3.75 -9.12 -0.05
N VAL A 335 2.78 -9.76 -0.71
CA VAL A 335 2.62 -9.77 -2.17
C VAL A 335 1.14 -9.77 -2.55
N PRO A 336 0.77 -9.25 -3.73
CA PRO A 336 -0.60 -9.33 -4.25
C PRO A 336 -1.05 -10.80 -4.37
N THR A 337 -2.18 -11.15 -3.79
CA THR A 337 -2.71 -12.52 -3.70
C THR A 337 -4.13 -12.57 -4.21
N ALA A 338 -4.46 -13.60 -4.99
CA ALA A 338 -5.81 -13.93 -5.43
C ALA A 338 -6.01 -15.46 -5.38
N TRP A 339 -7.13 -15.98 -5.88
CA TRP A 339 -7.27 -17.43 -6.05
C TRP A 339 -6.61 -17.91 -7.33
N ASP A 340 -6.75 -17.14 -8.41
CA ASP A 340 -6.15 -17.39 -9.70
C ASP A 340 -4.77 -16.72 -9.79
N ASP A 341 -3.81 -17.43 -10.37
CA ASP A 341 -2.48 -16.91 -10.66
C ASP A 341 -2.54 -15.99 -11.89
N MET A 342 -2.02 -14.77 -11.75
CA MET A 342 -1.99 -13.79 -12.83
C MET A 342 -0.64 -13.08 -12.90
N ILE A 343 -0.24 -12.67 -14.09
CA ILE A 343 0.91 -11.79 -14.31
C ILE A 343 0.42 -10.57 -15.07
N HIS A 344 0.59 -9.40 -14.47
CA HIS A 344 0.53 -8.13 -15.19
C HIS A 344 1.92 -7.89 -15.76
N PHE A 345 2.13 -8.32 -17.01
CA PHE A 345 3.47 -8.36 -17.59
C PHE A 345 4.11 -6.97 -17.58
N ASN A 346 5.41 -6.92 -17.24
CA ASN A 346 6.19 -5.70 -17.01
C ASN A 346 5.75 -4.87 -15.79
N GLU A 347 4.84 -5.36 -14.94
CA GLU A 347 4.38 -4.62 -13.77
C GLU A 347 4.53 -5.43 -12.47
N TYR A 348 3.76 -6.51 -12.29
CA TYR A 348 3.77 -7.36 -11.09
C TYR A 348 3.09 -8.71 -11.31
N ARG A 349 3.33 -9.66 -10.40
CA ARG A 349 2.59 -10.93 -10.29
C ARG A 349 1.51 -10.84 -9.22
N VAL A 350 0.40 -11.56 -9.46
CA VAL A 350 -0.61 -11.89 -8.45
C VAL A 350 -0.51 -13.38 -8.16
N TYR A 351 -0.27 -13.71 -6.90
CA TYR A 351 -0.01 -15.06 -6.45
C TYR A 351 -1.32 -15.78 -6.14
N GLY A 352 -1.61 -16.82 -6.91
CA GLY A 352 -2.76 -17.68 -6.74
C GLY A 352 -2.41 -19.01 -6.08
N ARG A 353 -3.35 -19.95 -6.18
CA ARG A 353 -3.24 -21.29 -5.59
C ARG A 353 -2.07 -22.13 -6.14
N HIS A 354 -1.51 -21.79 -7.30
CA HIS A 354 -0.40 -22.53 -7.89
C HIS A 354 0.97 -21.92 -7.58
N ARG A 355 1.10 -20.58 -7.63
CA ARG A 355 2.40 -19.91 -7.45
C ARG A 355 2.70 -19.56 -6.00
N LEU A 356 1.70 -19.18 -5.20
CA LEU A 356 1.92 -18.81 -3.79
C LEU A 356 2.62 -19.93 -2.99
N PRO A 357 2.22 -21.22 -3.09
CA PRO A 357 2.92 -22.29 -2.38
C PRO A 357 4.38 -22.48 -2.82
N LEU A 358 4.69 -22.20 -4.10
CA LEU A 358 6.08 -22.26 -4.61
C LEU A 358 6.92 -21.10 -4.09
N LEU A 359 6.31 -19.90 -3.99
CA LEU A 359 6.97 -18.71 -3.46
C LEU A 359 7.32 -18.86 -1.97
N LEU A 360 6.43 -19.51 -1.21
CA LEU A 360 6.60 -19.74 0.23
C LEU A 360 7.35 -21.05 0.55
N GLU A 361 7.86 -21.77 -0.46
CA GLU A 361 8.57 -23.03 -0.28
C GLU A 361 9.79 -22.87 0.63
N GLY A 362 9.93 -23.77 1.61
CA GLY A 362 11.01 -23.69 2.60
C GLY A 362 10.78 -22.63 3.68
N PHE A 363 9.56 -22.10 3.79
CA PHE A 363 9.13 -21.32 4.95
C PHE A 363 7.88 -21.94 5.58
N GLU A 364 7.71 -21.69 6.87
CA GLU A 364 6.49 -21.99 7.60
C GLU A 364 5.71 -20.69 7.83
N VAL A 365 4.42 -20.68 7.48
CA VAL A 365 3.54 -19.53 7.74
C VAL A 365 3.13 -19.58 9.22
N LEU A 366 3.62 -18.63 10.02
CA LEU A 366 3.28 -18.54 11.45
C LEU A 366 1.98 -17.76 11.68
N ASP A 367 1.79 -16.68 10.94
CA ASP A 367 0.60 -15.82 11.01
C ASP A 367 0.35 -15.17 9.64
N SER A 368 -0.89 -14.69 9.46
CA SER A 368 -1.26 -13.85 8.34
C SER A 368 -2.40 -12.90 8.68
N TRP A 369 -2.42 -11.76 8.00
CA TRP A 369 -3.49 -10.76 8.04
C TRP A 369 -4.02 -10.53 6.63
N GLY A 370 -5.33 -10.39 6.50
CA GLY A 370 -5.98 -10.19 5.19
C GLY A 370 -6.01 -11.42 4.28
N HIS A 371 -5.39 -12.54 4.68
CA HIS A 371 -5.42 -13.80 3.94
C HIS A 371 -6.59 -14.69 4.42
N ASP A 372 -7.67 -14.74 3.64
CA ASP A 372 -8.81 -15.63 3.88
C ASP A 372 -9.04 -16.55 2.67
N PRO A 373 -8.70 -17.85 2.77
CA PRO A 373 -8.91 -18.81 1.69
C PRO A 373 -10.38 -18.94 1.22
N ALA A 374 -11.36 -18.72 2.10
CA ALA A 374 -12.77 -18.77 1.71
C ALA A 374 -13.13 -17.54 0.86
N ARG A 375 -12.67 -16.35 1.26
CA ARG A 375 -12.84 -15.12 0.47
C ARG A 375 -12.19 -15.23 -0.90
N LEU A 376 -10.96 -15.73 -0.97
CA LEU A 376 -10.24 -15.95 -2.23
C LEU A 376 -11.06 -16.83 -3.19
N ARG A 377 -11.59 -17.97 -2.71
CA ARG A 377 -12.43 -18.86 -3.53
C ARG A 377 -13.71 -18.21 -4.06
N ASN A 378 -14.31 -17.33 -3.28
CA ASN A 378 -15.59 -16.69 -3.64
C ASN A 378 -15.40 -15.56 -4.66
N ALA A 379 -14.24 -14.93 -4.70
CA ALA A 379 -13.89 -13.88 -5.66
C ALA A 379 -12.53 -14.17 -6.32
N PRO A 380 -12.46 -15.13 -7.27
CA PRO A 380 -11.17 -15.70 -7.70
C PRO A 380 -10.13 -14.75 -8.27
N ARG A 381 -10.61 -13.63 -8.84
CA ARG A 381 -9.79 -12.58 -9.46
C ARG A 381 -9.65 -11.31 -8.60
N GLU A 382 -10.33 -11.24 -7.45
CA GLU A 382 -10.16 -10.09 -6.55
C GLU A 382 -8.77 -10.19 -5.90
N VAL A 383 -8.00 -9.11 -6.02
CA VAL A 383 -6.63 -9.03 -5.52
C VAL A 383 -6.64 -8.48 -4.10
N PHE A 384 -5.97 -9.19 -3.21
CA PHE A 384 -5.75 -8.81 -1.82
C PHE A 384 -4.26 -8.60 -1.59
N ASN A 385 -3.91 -7.79 -0.59
CA ASN A 385 -2.52 -7.57 -0.20
C ASN A 385 -2.31 -8.07 1.23
N PRO A 386 -2.35 -9.39 1.47
CA PRO A 386 -2.17 -9.95 2.80
C PRO A 386 -0.76 -9.74 3.32
N LEU A 387 -0.61 -9.61 4.63
CA LEU A 387 0.68 -9.73 5.31
C LEU A 387 0.85 -11.16 5.79
N PHE A 388 2.03 -11.74 5.59
CA PHE A 388 2.44 -13.02 6.15
C PHE A 388 3.62 -12.82 7.11
N VAL A 389 3.67 -13.60 8.18
CA VAL A 389 4.88 -13.79 8.97
C VAL A 389 5.37 -15.21 8.72
N LEU A 390 6.51 -15.29 8.05
CA LEU A 390 7.12 -16.55 7.61
C LEU A 390 8.30 -16.90 8.50
N ARG A 391 8.49 -18.17 8.85
CA ARG A 391 9.66 -18.69 9.56
C ARG A 391 10.55 -19.48 8.61
N ASN A 392 11.83 -19.15 8.57
CA ASN A 392 12.84 -19.87 7.80
C ASN A 392 13.13 -21.25 8.41
N ILE A 393 12.78 -22.35 7.70
CA ILE A 393 12.94 -23.75 8.18
C ILE A 393 14.21 -24.45 7.71
#